data_AF-A0A1Z5L109-F1
#
_entry.id   AF-A0A1Z5L109-F1
#
_cell.length_a   1.000
_cell.length_b   1.000
_cell.length_c   1.000
_cell.angle_alpha   90.00
_cell.angle_beta   90.00
_cell.angle_gamma   90.00
#
_symmetry.space_group_name_H-M   'P 1'
#
loop_
_entity.id
_entity.type
_entity.pdbx_description
1 polymer ?
#
loop_
_entity_poly.entity_id
_entity_poly.type
_entity_poly.pdbx_seq_one_letter_code
_entity_poly.pdbx_strand_id
1 'polypeptide(L)'
;MSGILTTKGSSRLKKKHFKPKHQKAKLFRANEPLLSVFMWGINHTINGLTHVNIPVMLMPDDFKAFTKTKVDNHHFNKENMPSHFKVKEYCPLVFRNLRERFGIDDGDYINSLTKSQPIAIESTGRSGAKFYQSYDRLFIIKT
;
A
#
# COMPACT_ATOMS: atom_id res chain seq x y z
N MET A 1 -71.31 13.43 -24.33
CA MET A 1 -70.54 12.87 -23.19
C MET A 1 -69.60 11.82 -23.77
N SER A 2 -68.40 12.26 -24.18
CA SER A 2 -67.14 12.15 -23.42
C SER A 2 -66.50 10.77 -23.58
N GLY A 3 -65.57 10.69 -24.53
CA GLY A 3 -64.70 9.55 -24.74
C GLY A 3 -63.60 9.45 -23.68
N ILE A 4 -63.06 8.25 -23.50
CA ILE A 4 -61.84 8.02 -22.72
C ILE A 4 -60.97 7.04 -23.52
N LEU A 5 -59.92 7.58 -24.13
CA LEU A 5 -58.76 6.86 -24.63
C LEU A 5 -57.88 6.47 -23.42
N THR A 6 -57.59 5.19 -23.26
CA THR A 6 -56.66 4.69 -22.25
C THR A 6 -55.22 4.78 -22.77
N THR A 7 -54.51 5.84 -22.42
CA THR A 7 -53.07 5.98 -22.71
C THR A 7 -52.23 5.26 -21.64
N LYS A 8 -51.58 4.16 -22.00
CA LYS A 8 -50.56 3.49 -21.18
C LYS A 8 -49.38 4.43 -20.94
N GLY A 9 -49.17 4.85 -19.70
CA GLY A 9 -48.00 5.62 -19.29
C GLY A 9 -46.74 4.74 -19.30
N SER A 10 -45.85 4.98 -20.27
CA SER A 10 -44.50 4.39 -20.28
C SER A 10 -43.60 5.15 -19.30
N SER A 11 -43.29 4.54 -18.15
CA SER A 11 -42.32 5.10 -17.20
C SER A 11 -40.90 4.93 -17.76
N ARG A 12 -40.36 5.99 -18.38
CA ARG A 12 -38.93 6.04 -18.73
C ARG A 12 -38.10 6.10 -17.44
N LEU A 13 -37.49 4.98 -17.08
CA LEU A 13 -36.40 4.92 -16.10
C LEU A 13 -35.23 5.77 -16.62
N LYS A 14 -35.06 6.97 -16.04
CA LYS A 14 -33.88 7.81 -16.31
C LYS A 14 -32.63 7.04 -15.87
N LYS A 15 -31.87 6.51 -16.84
CA LYS A 15 -30.53 5.97 -16.59
C LYS A 15 -29.67 7.08 -16.00
N LYS A 16 -29.43 7.04 -14.69
CA LYS A 16 -28.45 7.91 -14.04
C LYS A 16 -27.09 7.57 -14.67
N HIS A 17 -26.50 8.55 -15.34
CA HIS A 17 -25.17 8.44 -15.91
C HIS A 17 -24.17 8.37 -14.74
N PHE A 18 -23.91 7.16 -14.26
CA PHE A 18 -22.88 6.92 -13.26
C PHE A 18 -21.54 7.17 -13.94
N LYS A 19 -20.92 8.33 -13.69
CA LYS A 19 -19.52 8.53 -14.07
C LYS A 19 -18.71 7.63 -13.13
N PRO A 20 -18.05 6.56 -13.60
CA PRO A 20 -17.19 5.76 -12.75
C PRO A 20 -16.10 6.69 -12.20
N LYS A 21 -16.20 7.01 -10.91
CA LYS A 21 -15.10 7.63 -10.18
C LYS A 21 -14.01 6.57 -10.12
N HIS A 22 -13.01 6.71 -10.99
CA HIS A 22 -11.82 5.90 -10.92
C HIS A 22 -11.18 6.24 -9.58
N GLN A 23 -11.14 5.27 -8.67
CA GLN A 23 -10.40 5.43 -7.42
C GLN A 23 -8.95 5.75 -7.83
N LYS A 24 -8.49 6.96 -7.53
CA LYS A 24 -7.09 7.35 -7.72
C LYS A 24 -6.25 6.64 -6.66
N ALA A 25 -6.17 5.32 -6.74
CA ALA A 25 -5.26 4.55 -5.93
C ALA A 25 -3.84 4.93 -6.34
N LYS A 26 -2.95 5.20 -5.38
CA LYS A 26 -1.52 5.33 -5.64
C LYS A 26 -1.07 3.98 -6.23
N LEU A 27 -0.64 3.99 -7.48
CA LEU A 27 -0.24 2.78 -8.19
C LEU A 27 1.24 2.51 -7.90
N PHE A 28 1.51 1.49 -7.09
CA PHE A 28 2.86 1.07 -6.73
C PHE A 28 3.44 0.18 -7.83
N ARG A 29 3.83 0.82 -8.95
CA ARG A 29 4.43 0.14 -10.10
C ARG A 29 5.94 0.12 -9.97
N ALA A 30 6.52 -1.04 -10.18
CA ALA A 30 7.95 -1.24 -10.31
C ALA A 30 8.25 -2.27 -11.41
N ASN A 31 9.50 -2.30 -11.85
CA ASN A 31 9.99 -3.23 -12.85
C ASN A 31 10.01 -4.68 -12.34
N GLU A 32 10.11 -4.88 -11.03
CA GLU A 32 10.03 -6.19 -10.39
C GLU A 32 8.75 -6.30 -9.53
N PRO A 33 7.98 -7.41 -9.64
CA PRO A 33 6.80 -7.65 -8.80
C PRO A 33 7.07 -7.51 -7.29
N LEU A 34 8.26 -7.91 -6.84
CA LEU A 34 8.67 -7.83 -5.44
C LEU A 34 8.73 -6.38 -4.95
N LEU A 35 9.25 -5.46 -5.78
CA LEU A 35 9.34 -4.04 -5.43
C LEU A 35 7.96 -3.38 -5.39
N SER A 36 7.05 -3.75 -6.30
CA SER A 36 5.65 -3.31 -6.24
C SER A 36 4.98 -3.74 -4.93
N VAL A 37 5.17 -5.02 -4.53
CA VAL A 37 4.67 -5.57 -3.26
C VAL A 37 5.32 -4.90 -2.05
N PHE A 38 6.63 -4.62 -2.11
CA PHE A 38 7.35 -3.90 -1.06
C PHE A 38 6.78 -2.49 -0.85
N MET A 39 6.67 -1.70 -1.92
CA MET A 39 6.13 -0.33 -1.87
C MET A 39 4.68 -0.31 -1.37
N TRP A 40 3.85 -1.26 -1.85
CA TRP A 40 2.49 -1.43 -1.34
C TRP A 40 2.48 -1.80 0.14
N GLY A 41 3.38 -2.69 0.56
CA GLY A 41 3.54 -3.15 1.93
C GLY A 41 3.86 -2.02 2.89
N ILE A 42 4.89 -1.21 2.58
CA ILE A 42 5.25 -0.02 3.36
C ILE A 42 4.07 0.93 3.48
N ASN A 43 3.42 1.27 2.37
CA ASN A 43 2.28 2.17 2.42
C ASN A 43 1.12 1.58 3.25
N HIS A 44 0.84 0.28 3.11
CA HIS A 44 -0.24 -0.37 3.85
C HIS A 44 0.02 -0.41 5.36
N THR A 45 1.24 -0.80 5.77
CA THR A 45 1.56 -1.00 7.17
C THR A 45 1.64 0.32 7.94
N ILE A 46 2.34 1.32 7.38
CA ILE A 46 2.45 2.63 8.04
C ILE A 46 1.08 3.31 8.17
N ASN A 47 0.25 3.27 7.11
CA ASN A 47 -1.12 3.80 7.19
C ASN A 47 -1.97 3.03 8.22
N GLY A 48 -1.80 1.72 8.34
CA GLY A 48 -2.46 0.91 9.36
C GLY A 48 -2.09 1.32 10.79
N LEU A 49 -0.84 1.77 11.01
CA LEU A 49 -0.36 2.21 12.31
C LEU A 49 -0.83 3.61 12.72
N THR A 50 -1.31 4.43 11.79
CA THR A 50 -1.86 5.77 12.10
C THR A 50 -3.07 5.71 13.05
N HIS A 51 -3.79 4.60 13.06
CA HIS A 51 -4.94 4.36 13.94
C HIS A 51 -4.56 3.74 15.29
N VAL A 52 -3.29 3.43 15.49
CA VAL A 52 -2.79 2.84 16.74
C VAL A 52 -2.16 3.93 17.59
N ASN A 53 -2.61 4.02 18.84
CA ASN A 53 -2.05 4.95 19.82
C ASN A 53 -0.57 4.66 20.06
N ILE A 54 0.22 5.72 20.20
CA ILE A 54 1.66 5.61 20.50
C ILE A 54 1.78 5.18 21.97
N PRO A 55 2.35 4.00 22.26
CA PRO A 55 2.55 3.56 23.63
C PRO A 55 3.65 4.40 24.30
N VAL A 56 3.50 4.66 25.61
CA VAL A 56 4.51 5.38 26.40
C VAL A 56 5.83 4.59 26.49
N MET A 57 5.73 3.26 26.54
CA MET A 57 6.86 2.34 26.60
C MET A 57 6.58 1.09 25.76
N LEU A 58 7.64 0.50 25.19
CA LEU A 58 7.56 -0.78 24.50
C LEU A 58 7.52 -1.93 25.51
N MET A 59 6.62 -2.87 25.30
CA MET A 59 6.49 -4.09 26.10
C MET A 59 7.29 -5.24 25.46
N PRO A 60 7.72 -6.27 26.22
CA PRO A 60 8.45 -7.41 25.66
C PRO A 60 7.73 -8.12 24.49
N ASP A 61 6.40 -8.11 24.47
CA ASP A 61 5.60 -8.70 23.40
C ASP A 61 5.69 -7.92 22.08
N ASP A 62 5.98 -6.62 22.12
CA ASP A 62 6.16 -5.80 20.90
C ASP A 62 7.35 -6.29 20.05
N PHE A 63 8.36 -6.89 20.70
CA PHE A 63 9.53 -7.48 20.05
C PHE A 63 9.27 -8.88 19.46
N LYS A 64 8.09 -9.46 19.70
CA LYS A 64 7.62 -10.72 19.10
C LYS A 64 6.44 -10.52 18.17
N ALA A 65 5.82 -9.34 18.20
CA ALA A 65 4.65 -9.00 17.40
C ALA A 65 4.96 -9.01 15.90
N PHE A 66 3.94 -9.33 15.11
CA PHE A 66 3.99 -9.18 13.65
C PHE A 66 2.58 -8.95 13.10
N THR A 67 2.51 -8.29 11.96
CA THR A 67 1.27 -8.14 11.18
C THR A 67 1.45 -8.83 9.84
N LYS A 68 0.47 -9.62 9.41
CA LYS A 68 0.50 -10.34 8.14
C LYS A 68 -0.74 -10.04 7.32
N THR A 69 -0.55 -9.48 6.14
CA THR A 69 -1.62 -9.21 5.18
C THR A 69 -1.48 -10.13 3.98
N LYS A 70 -2.57 -10.80 3.61
CA LYS A 70 -2.67 -11.59 2.38
C LYS A 70 -3.60 -10.86 1.42
N VAL A 71 -3.17 -10.66 0.19
CA VAL A 71 -3.97 -10.04 -0.87
C VAL A 71 -4.23 -11.09 -1.95
N ASP A 72 -5.50 -11.29 -2.28
CA ASP A 72 -5.99 -12.20 -3.31
C ASP A 72 -6.99 -11.46 -4.21
N ASN A 73 -6.48 -10.87 -5.30
CA ASN A 73 -7.26 -10.07 -6.24
C ASN A 73 -7.71 -10.92 -7.43
N HIS A 74 -9.01 -10.94 -7.71
CA HIS A 74 -9.56 -11.57 -8.91
C HIS A 74 -9.90 -10.50 -9.97
N HIS A 75 -9.17 -10.52 -11.09
CA HIS A 75 -9.38 -9.59 -12.24
C HIS A 75 -9.30 -8.10 -11.88
N PHE A 76 -8.51 -7.74 -10.85
CA PHE A 76 -8.33 -6.37 -10.38
C PHE A 76 -6.85 -5.98 -10.35
N ASN A 77 -6.53 -4.79 -10.89
CA ASN A 77 -5.21 -4.15 -10.84
C ASN A 77 -4.02 -4.98 -11.37
N LYS A 78 -4.27 -5.96 -12.25
CA LYS A 78 -3.27 -6.93 -12.74
C LYS A 78 -2.04 -6.29 -13.41
N GLU A 79 -2.24 -5.16 -14.09
CA GLU A 79 -1.15 -4.44 -14.78
C GLU A 79 -0.14 -3.80 -13.82
N ASN A 80 -0.52 -3.60 -12.55
CA ASN A 80 0.26 -2.79 -11.62
C ASN A 80 0.78 -3.58 -10.41
N MET A 81 0.07 -4.66 -10.03
CA MET A 81 0.37 -5.46 -8.86
C MET A 81 0.11 -6.94 -9.14
N PRO A 82 0.90 -7.85 -8.54
CA PRO A 82 0.57 -9.27 -8.54
C PRO A 82 -0.82 -9.54 -7.96
N SER A 83 -1.54 -10.51 -8.52
CA SER A 83 -2.88 -10.89 -8.04
C SER A 83 -2.84 -11.51 -6.64
N HIS A 84 -1.76 -12.23 -6.32
CA HIS A 84 -1.62 -12.97 -5.06
C HIS A 84 -0.27 -12.67 -4.43
N PHE A 85 -0.29 -12.10 -3.23
CA PHE A 85 0.92 -11.85 -2.47
C PHE A 85 0.64 -11.76 -0.97
N LYS A 86 1.71 -11.81 -0.18
CA LYS A 86 1.67 -11.70 1.28
C LYS A 86 2.72 -10.70 1.71
N VAL A 87 2.36 -9.84 2.65
CA VAL A 87 3.28 -8.93 3.34
C VAL A 87 3.28 -9.30 4.81
N LYS A 88 4.46 -9.37 5.42
CA LYS A 88 4.62 -9.56 6.86
C LYS A 88 5.54 -8.48 7.39
N GLU A 89 5.06 -7.70 8.34
CA GLU A 89 5.84 -6.71 9.08
C GLU A 89 6.12 -7.24 10.47
N TYR A 90 7.37 -7.14 10.90
CA TYR A 90 7.81 -7.59 12.22
C TYR A 90 7.94 -6.40 13.14
N CYS A 91 7.54 -6.58 14.40
CA CYS A 91 7.70 -5.62 15.49
C CYS A 91 7.26 -4.19 15.12
N PRO A 92 6.03 -4.00 14.61
CA PRO A 92 5.63 -2.73 13.98
C PRO A 92 5.76 -1.52 14.93
N LEU A 93 5.40 -1.67 16.21
CA LEU A 93 5.54 -0.61 17.21
C LEU A 93 7.00 -0.33 17.56
N VAL A 94 7.86 -1.35 17.56
CA VAL A 94 9.30 -1.19 17.77
C VAL A 94 9.91 -0.37 16.64
N PHE A 95 9.62 -0.71 15.38
CA PHE A 95 10.14 0.04 14.24
C PHE A 95 9.51 1.43 14.08
N ARG A 96 8.28 1.64 14.55
CA ARG A 96 7.72 2.99 14.69
C ARG A 96 8.50 3.82 15.71
N ASN A 97 8.77 3.27 16.89
CA ASN A 97 9.55 3.98 17.92
C ASN A 97 11.01 4.24 17.47
N LEU A 98 11.62 3.30 16.74
CA LEU A 98 12.95 3.51 16.18
C LEU A 98 12.96 4.67 15.17
N ARG A 99 11.99 4.73 14.25
CA ARG A 99 11.89 5.84 13.28
C ARG A 99 11.77 7.18 13.98
N GLU A 100 10.90 7.29 15.00
CA GLU A 100 10.77 8.50 15.82
C GLU A 100 12.09 8.90 16.48
N ARG A 101 12.80 7.95 17.12
CA ARG A 101 14.10 8.20 17.77
C ARG A 101 15.20 8.64 16.81
N PHE A 102 15.13 8.22 15.55
CA PHE A 102 16.04 8.66 14.49
C PHE A 102 15.56 9.92 13.76
N GLY A 103 14.46 10.55 14.20
CA GLY A 103 13.92 11.77 13.57
C GLY A 103 13.34 11.52 12.18
N ILE A 104 12.85 10.31 11.91
CA ILE A 104 12.24 9.93 10.63
C ILE A 104 10.72 10.02 10.77
N ASP A 105 10.11 10.98 10.07
CA ASP A 105 8.65 11.10 9.98
C ASP A 105 8.03 9.95 9.17
N ASP A 106 6.82 9.52 9.56
CA ASP A 106 6.10 8.43 8.91
C ASP A 106 5.74 8.76 7.45
N GLY A 107 5.32 10.01 7.19
CA GLY A 107 4.98 10.50 5.87
C GLY A 107 6.21 10.59 4.95
N ASP A 108 7.31 11.11 5.46
CA ASP A 108 8.59 11.18 4.74
C ASP A 108 9.15 9.79 4.45
N TYR A 109 9.04 8.85 5.42
CA TYR A 109 9.44 7.45 5.24
C TYR A 109 8.63 6.77 4.13
N ILE A 110 7.30 6.89 4.15
CA ILE A 110 6.43 6.40 3.07
C ILE A 110 6.83 7.04 1.74
N ASN A 111 7.02 8.36 1.72
CA ASN A 111 7.34 9.08 0.50
C ASN A 111 8.66 8.58 -0.11
N SER A 112 9.72 8.50 0.71
CA SER A 112 11.05 8.04 0.32
C SER A 112 11.04 6.64 -0.29
N LEU A 113 10.28 5.72 0.32
CA LEU A 113 10.26 4.32 -0.11
C LEU A 113 9.19 3.98 -1.16
N THR A 114 8.22 4.85 -1.42
CA THR A 114 7.05 4.51 -2.27
C THR A 114 6.73 5.52 -3.38
N LYS A 115 7.38 6.69 -3.42
CA LYS A 115 7.16 7.69 -4.49
C LYS A 115 7.70 7.22 -5.84
N SER A 116 8.84 6.52 -5.81
CA SER A 116 9.46 5.88 -6.97
C SER A 116 10.03 4.53 -6.56
N GLN A 117 10.20 3.62 -7.51
CA GLN A 117 10.78 2.31 -7.22
C GLN A 117 12.20 2.44 -6.65
N PRO A 118 12.58 1.62 -5.66
CA PRO A 118 13.96 1.52 -5.22
C PRO A 118 14.90 1.08 -6.36
N ILE A 119 16.10 1.66 -6.39
CA ILE A 119 17.10 1.41 -7.43
C ILE A 119 18.09 0.36 -6.93
N ALA A 120 18.31 -0.69 -7.70
CA ALA A 120 19.31 -1.70 -7.36
C ALA A 120 20.72 -1.09 -7.35
N ILE A 121 21.52 -1.41 -6.33
CA ILE A 121 22.91 -0.99 -6.21
C ILE A 121 23.82 -2.21 -6.13
N GLU A 122 25.05 -2.08 -6.62
CA GLU A 122 26.02 -3.17 -6.57
C GLU A 122 26.33 -3.56 -5.13
N SER A 123 26.33 -4.87 -4.86
CA SER A 123 26.77 -5.40 -3.57
C SER A 123 28.20 -5.93 -3.70
N THR A 124 29.10 -5.34 -2.93
CA THR A 124 30.52 -5.76 -2.89
C THR A 124 30.76 -6.92 -1.91
N GLY A 125 29.70 -7.38 -1.21
CA GLY A 125 29.77 -8.37 -0.16
C GLY A 125 29.53 -9.81 -0.65
N ARG A 126 30.23 -10.78 -0.05
CA ARG A 126 30.13 -12.23 -0.38
C ARG A 126 28.79 -12.88 0.01
N SER A 127 27.86 -12.16 0.62
CA SER A 127 26.61 -12.72 1.15
C SER A 127 25.55 -13.05 0.12
N GLY A 128 25.72 -12.66 -1.16
CA GLY A 128 24.69 -12.82 -2.19
C GLY A 128 23.44 -11.94 -2.02
N ALA A 129 23.40 -11.13 -0.96
CA ALA A 129 22.34 -10.16 -0.70
C ALA A 129 22.25 -9.12 -1.83
N LYS A 130 21.02 -8.88 -2.29
CA LYS A 130 20.69 -7.76 -3.15
C LYS A 130 20.52 -6.50 -2.30
N PHE A 131 20.97 -5.37 -2.84
CA PHE A 131 20.82 -4.08 -2.22
C PHE A 131 20.04 -3.17 -3.16
N TYR A 132 19.14 -2.39 -2.57
CA TYR A 132 18.41 -1.34 -3.25
C TYR A 132 18.53 -0.05 -2.44
N GLN A 133 18.43 1.08 -3.12
CA GLN A 133 18.46 2.42 -2.51
C GLN A 133 17.17 3.17 -2.85
N SER A 134 16.61 3.91 -1.90
CA SER A 134 15.48 4.81 -2.17
C SER A 134 15.85 5.88 -3.20
N TYR A 135 14.87 6.45 -3.90
CA TYR A 135 15.14 7.40 -4.99
C TYR A 135 15.84 8.69 -4.51
N ASP A 136 15.62 9.07 -3.26
CA ASP A 136 16.26 10.19 -2.57
C ASP A 136 17.54 9.81 -1.82
N ARG A 137 17.96 8.54 -1.91
CA ARG A 137 19.18 7.99 -1.33
C ARG A 137 19.25 8.01 0.19
N LEU A 138 18.12 8.23 0.87
CA LEU A 138 18.04 8.24 2.33
C LEU A 138 18.02 6.83 2.95
N PHE A 139 17.50 5.84 2.22
CA PHE A 139 17.31 4.49 2.75
C PHE A 139 17.98 3.43 1.88
N ILE A 140 18.51 2.40 2.54
CA ILE A 140 19.03 1.18 1.93
C ILE A 140 18.11 0.01 2.30
N ILE A 141 17.73 -0.78 1.31
CA ILE A 141 16.95 -2.00 1.45
C ILE A 141 17.86 -3.17 1.12
N LYS A 142 17.93 -4.15 2.02
CA LYS A 142 18.77 -5.34 1.89
C LYS A 142 17.90 -6.59 1.96
N THR A 143 18.13 -7.55 1.07
CA THR A 143 17.50 -8.89 1.08
C THR A 143 18.33 -9.91 1.82
#